data_AF-A0A0A6ZN89-F1
#
_entry.id   AF-A0A0A6ZN89-F1
#
_cell.length_a   1.000
_cell.length_b   1.000
_cell.length_c   1.000
_cell.angle_alpha   90.00
_cell.angle_beta   90.00
_cell.angle_gamma   90.00
#
_symmetry.space_group_name_H-M   'P 1'
#
loop_
_entity.id
_entity.type
_entity.pdbx_description
1 polymer ?
#
loop_
_entity_poly.entity_id
_entity_poly.type
_entity_poly.pdbx_seq_one_letter_code
_entity_poly.pdbx_strand_id
1 'polypeptide(L)' 'MANAMEQQARAEHSLLECVRTVLVAQAGGKPTLLAVDAGRKLLHLASKPTFANLDAWVNAMLEQE' A
#
# COMPACT_ATOMS: atom_id res chain seq x y z
N MET A 1 -0.16 9.49 -26.62
CA MET A 1 0.13 10.43 -25.50
C MET A 1 -0.99 10.46 -24.47
N ALA A 2 -2.25 10.76 -24.84
CA ALA A 2 -3.39 10.75 -23.91
C ALA A 2 -3.52 9.45 -23.08
N ASN A 3 -3.41 8.28 -23.72
CA ASN A 3 -3.49 6.99 -23.04
C ASN A 3 -2.37 6.77 -22.00
N ALA A 4 -1.15 7.24 -22.29
CA ALA A 4 -0.03 7.12 -21.35
C ALA A 4 -0.23 8.05 -20.14
N MET A 5 -0.73 9.27 -20.36
CA MET A 5 -1.08 10.20 -19.30
C MET A 5 -2.21 9.66 -18.42
N GLU A 6 -3.24 9.06 -19.03
CA GLU A 6 -4.34 8.43 -18.30
C GLU A 6 -3.83 7.28 -17.43
N GLN A 7 -2.98 6.40 -17.97
CA GLN A 7 -2.42 5.28 -17.22
C GLN A 7 -1.56 5.75 -16.04
N GLN A 8 -0.79 6.82 -16.24
CA GLN A 8 -0.01 7.43 -15.16
C GLN A 8 -0.93 8.03 -14.08
N ALA A 9 -1.96 8.79 -14.47
CA ALA A 9 -2.91 9.35 -13.52
C ALA A 9 -3.64 8.26 -12.71
N ARG A 10 -3.98 7.13 -13.35
CA ARG A 10 -4.55 5.96 -12.67
C ARG A 10 -3.57 5.33 -11.67
N ALA A 11 -2.28 5.22 -12.03
CA ALA A 11 -1.26 4.68 -11.13
C ALA A 11 -1.05 5.58 -9.90
N GLU A 12 -0.99 6.90 -10.09
CA GLU A 12 -0.89 7.88 -9.00
C GLU A 12 -2.13 7.84 -8.10
N HIS A 13 -3.33 7.75 -8.69
CA HIS A 13 -4.57 7.59 -7.95
C HIS A 13 -4.57 6.31 -7.10
N SER A 14 -4.16 5.17 -7.66
CA SER A 14 -4.05 3.91 -6.94
C SER A 14 -3.10 4.00 -5.74
N LEU A 15 -2.02 4.79 -5.84
CA LEU A 15 -1.10 5.03 -4.73
C LEU A 15 -1.77 5.83 -3.60
N LEU A 16 -2.51 6.88 -3.94
CA LEU A 16 -3.26 7.68 -2.95
C LEU A 16 -4.31 6.85 -2.23
N GLU A 17 -5.06 6.03 -2.97
CA GLU A 17 -6.06 5.13 -2.39
C GLU A 17 -5.41 4.01 -1.55
N CYS A 18 -4.22 3.52 -1.93
CA CYS A 18 -3.41 2.63 -1.10
C CYS A 18 -3.14 3.26 0.26
N VAL A 19 -2.54 4.46 0.30
CA VAL A 19 -2.21 5.17 1.56
C VAL A 19 -3.47 5.43 2.38
N ARG A 20 -4.54 5.95 1.76
CA ARG A 20 -5.82 6.17 2.42
C ARG A 20 -6.35 4.91 3.09
N THR A 21 -6.32 3.79 2.37
CA THR A 21 -6.81 2.50 2.88
C THR A 21 -5.98 2.01 4.08
N VAL A 22 -4.65 2.16 4.04
CA VAL A 22 -3.79 1.85 5.18
C VAL A 22 -4.17 2.69 6.40
N LEU A 23 -4.29 4.01 6.22
CA LEU A 23 -4.58 4.94 7.33
C LEU A 23 -5.96 4.67 7.94
N VAL A 24 -6.98 4.45 7.13
CA VAL A 24 -8.34 4.13 7.60
C VAL A 24 -8.36 2.77 8.31
N ALA A 25 -7.67 1.77 7.76
CA ALA A 25 -7.56 0.45 8.38
C ALA A 25 -6.88 0.52 9.75
N GLN A 26 -5.78 1.26 9.86
CA GLN A 26 -5.03 1.44 11.11
C GLN A 26 -5.85 2.23 12.14
N ALA A 27 -6.49 3.33 11.72
CA ALA A 27 -7.38 4.12 12.59
C ALA A 27 -8.56 3.29 13.12
N GLY A 28 -9.02 2.30 12.34
CA GLY A 28 -10.02 1.32 12.76
C GLY A 28 -9.50 0.20 13.68
N GLY A 29 -8.25 0.26 14.13
CA GLY A 29 -7.66 -0.68 15.09
C GLY A 29 -7.19 -2.01 14.48
N LYS A 30 -7.05 -2.10 13.15
CA LYS A 30 -6.44 -3.29 12.55
C LYS A 30 -4.95 -3.36 12.91
N PRO A 31 -4.39 -4.56 13.12
CA PRO A 31 -2.94 -4.72 13.27
C PRO A 31 -2.19 -4.13 12.07
N THR A 32 -1.03 -3.51 12.32
CA THR A 32 -0.24 -2.77 11.31
C THR A 32 -0.04 -3.56 10.02
N LEU A 33 0.37 -4.84 10.11
CA LEU A 33 0.59 -5.70 8.94
C LEU A 33 -0.68 -5.90 8.10
N LEU A 34 -1.84 -6.01 8.74
CA LEU A 34 -3.12 -6.17 8.04
C LEU A 34 -3.60 -4.85 7.45
N ALA A 35 -3.30 -3.72 8.09
CA ALA A 35 -3.58 -2.39 7.54
C ALA A 35 -2.76 -2.12 6.27
N VAL A 36 -1.46 -2.42 6.28
CA VAL A 36 -0.61 -2.25 5.08
C VAL A 36 -0.96 -3.23 3.96
N ASP A 37 -1.33 -4.48 4.26
CA ASP A 37 -1.79 -5.44 3.23
C ASP A 37 -3.09 -4.99 2.56
N ALA A 38 -4.00 -4.37 3.31
CA ALA A 38 -5.25 -3.83 2.76
C ALA A 38 -4.97 -2.75 1.69
N GLY A 39 -4.07 -1.81 1.95
CA GLY A 39 -3.66 -0.81 0.96
C GLY A 39 -2.92 -1.40 -0.23
N ARG A 40 -1.98 -2.33 0.01
CA ARG A 40 -1.16 -2.97 -1.04
C ARG A 40 -1.99 -3.61 -2.15
N LYS A 41 -3.18 -4.14 -1.83
CA LYS A 41 -4.06 -4.79 -2.81
C LYS A 41 -4.48 -3.84 -3.94
N LEU A 42 -4.50 -2.54 -3.70
CA LEU A 42 -4.89 -1.48 -4.64
C LEU A 42 -3.79 -1.08 -5.64
N LEU A 43 -2.53 -1.45 -5.35
CA LEU A 43 -1.40 -1.10 -6.22
C LEU A 43 -1.44 -1.85 -7.54
N HIS A 44 -0.86 -1.25 -8.58
CA HIS A 44 -0.66 -1.89 -9.86
C HIS A 44 0.34 -3.06 -9.74
N LEU A 45 0.17 -4.15 -10.50
CA LEU A 45 0.99 -5.36 -10.38
C LEU A 45 2.50 -5.07 -10.49
N ALA A 46 2.90 -4.16 -11.38
CA ALA A 46 4.32 -3.83 -11.57
C ALA A 46 4.97 -3.11 -10.37
N SER A 47 4.18 -2.47 -9.51
CA SER A 47 4.65 -1.74 -8.32
C SER A 47 4.21 -2.38 -7.01
N LYS A 48 3.52 -3.52 -7.06
CA LYS A 48 2.95 -4.19 -5.90
C LYS A 48 4.02 -5.02 -5.18
N PRO A 49 4.42 -4.68 -3.95
CA PRO A 49 5.29 -5.55 -3.16
C PRO A 49 4.59 -6.87 -2.85
N THR A 50 5.37 -7.89 -2.47
CA THR A 50 4.80 -9.14 -1.96
C THR A 50 4.33 -8.96 -0.51
N PHE A 51 3.50 -9.88 -0.02
CA PHE A 51 3.15 -9.90 1.40
C PHE A 51 4.39 -10.13 2.27
N ALA A 52 5.31 -10.99 1.84
CA ALA A 52 6.57 -11.25 2.54
C ALA A 52 7.45 -9.98 2.67
N ASN A 53 7.44 -9.09 1.67
CA ASN A 53 8.12 -7.81 1.81
C ASN A 53 7.49 -6.93 2.88
N LEU A 54 6.15 -6.87 2.94
CA LEU A 54 5.47 -6.09 3.97
C LEU A 54 5.76 -6.62 5.37
N ASP A 55 5.68 -7.93 5.55
CA ASP A 55 5.95 -8.59 6.84
C ASP A 55 7.36 -8.26 7.33
N ALA A 56 8.36 -8.41 6.46
CA ALA A 56 9.75 -8.06 6.77
C ALA A 56 9.92 -6.59 7.16
N TRP A 57 9.29 -5.66 6.43
CA TRP A 57 9.39 -4.22 6.73
C TRP A 57 8.68 -3.83 8.03
N VAL A 58 7.52 -4.43 8.30
CA VAL A 58 6.78 -4.17 9.56
C VAL A 58 7.58 -4.70 10.75
N ASN A 59 8.12 -5.92 10.66
CA ASN A 59 8.94 -6.49 11.72
C ASN A 59 10.21 -5.65 11.97
N ALA A 60 10.92 -5.24 10.91
CA ALA A 60 12.08 -4.36 11.04
C ALA A 60 11.75 -3.00 11.67
N MET A 61 10.53 -2.47 11.47
CA MET A 61 10.10 -1.22 12.10
C MET A 61 9.82 -1.41 13.60
N LEU A 62 9.20 -2.53 13.98
CA LEU A 62 8.90 -2.85 15.39
C LEU A 62 10.14 -3.17 16.21
N GLU A 63 11.20 -3.68 15.58
CA GLU A 63 12.50 -3.92 16.24
C GLU A 63 13.26 -2.63 16.57
N GLN A 64 12.85 -1.48 16.01
CA GLN A 64 13.47 -0.18 16.26
C GLN A 64 12.77 0.63 17.37
N GLU A 65 11.67 0.12 17.93
CA GLU A 65 10.94 0.70 19.08
C GLU A 65 11.36 0.05 20.41
#